data_AF-A0A1I0EPM5-F1
#
_entry.id   AF-A0A1I0EPM5-F1
#
_cell.length_a   1.000
_cell.length_b   1.000
_cell.length_c   1.000
_cell.angle_alpha   90.00
_cell.angle_beta   90.00
_cell.angle_gamma   90.00
#
_symmetry.space_group_name_H-M   'P 1'
#
loop_
_entity.id
_entity.type
_entity.pdbx_description
1 polymer ?
#
loop_
_entity_poly.entity_id
_entity_poly.type
_entity_poly.pdbx_seq_one_letter_code
_entity_poly.pdbx_strand_id
1 'polypeptide(L)'
;MAGITGRRVVRVLAATVGGAVVAGVVGGGAARLLMSLITIAAAEESTFTLVGTLAVLMVFGVLAVPAALTATAPTVVRVGGRWVTALLTGFGVATTGFSDGAAIILAPDSRMTLIAVLVVGFGAVVAAHGQIAQYASRRLAGDATRPAAATTGPEPALA
;
A
#
# COMPACT_ATOMS: atom_id res chain seq x y z
N MET A 1 -19.91 -2.33 -30.68
CA MET A 1 -18.53 -2.67 -30.24
C MET A 1 -17.97 -1.80 -29.09
N ALA A 2 -18.64 -0.72 -28.65
CA ALA A 2 -18.13 0.15 -27.57
C ALA A 2 -18.22 -0.42 -26.13
N GLY A 3 -19.06 -1.43 -25.87
CA GLY A 3 -19.30 -1.96 -24.52
C GLY A 3 -18.19 -2.84 -23.93
N ILE A 4 -17.38 -3.50 -24.77
CA ILE A 4 -16.28 -4.38 -24.31
C ILE A 4 -15.11 -3.57 -23.76
N THR A 5 -14.82 -2.42 -24.36
CA THR A 5 -13.73 -1.53 -23.93
C THR A 5 -14.05 -0.87 -22.59
N GLY A 6 -15.29 -0.41 -22.38
CA GLY A 6 -15.72 0.22 -21.13
C GLY A 6 -15.63 -0.71 -19.92
N ARG A 7 -16.12 -1.95 -20.03
CA ARG A 7 -16.00 -2.95 -18.94
C ARG A 7 -14.55 -3.26 -18.60
N ARG A 8 -13.67 -3.32 -19.59
CA ARG A 8 -12.23 -3.58 -19.37
C ARG A 8 -11.56 -2.42 -18.64
N VAL A 9 -11.86 -1.17 -19.02
CA VAL A 9 -11.33 0.03 -18.35
C VAL A 9 -11.82 0.13 -16.91
N VAL A 10 -13.12 -0.05 -16.67
CA VAL A 10 -13.70 -0.04 -15.32
C VAL A 10 -13.08 -1.12 -14.44
N ARG A 11 -12.84 -2.32 -14.99
CA ARG A 11 -12.21 -3.43 -14.27
C ARG A 11 -10.75 -3.15 -13.91
N VAL A 12 -9.98 -2.56 -14.83
CA VAL A 12 -8.59 -2.17 -14.57
C VAL A 12 -8.56 -1.07 -13.50
N LEU A 13 -9.43 -0.06 -13.59
CA LEU A 13 -9.55 0.99 -12.56
C LEU A 13 -9.92 0.41 -11.20
N ALA A 14 -10.89 -0.50 -11.12
CA ALA A 14 -11.29 -1.14 -9.87
C ALA A 14 -10.13 -1.96 -9.25
N ALA A 15 -9.36 -2.68 -10.07
CA ALA A 15 -8.19 -3.43 -9.59
C ALA A 15 -7.04 -2.50 -9.15
N THR A 16 -6.85 -1.36 -9.82
CA THR A 16 -5.89 -0.33 -9.39
C THR A 16 -6.29 0.26 -8.05
N VAL A 17 -7.55 0.69 -7.91
CA VAL A 17 -8.07 1.26 -6.66
C VAL A 17 -8.00 0.23 -5.55
N GLY A 18 -8.43 -1.01 -5.79
CA GLY A 18 -8.36 -2.07 -4.79
C GLY A 18 -6.93 -2.40 -4.36
N GLY A 19 -5.97 -2.44 -5.28
CA GLY A 19 -4.57 -2.67 -4.92
C GLY A 19 -3.92 -1.51 -4.17
N ALA A 20 -4.29 -0.26 -4.52
CA ALA A 20 -3.85 0.93 -3.78
C ALA A 20 -4.42 0.95 -2.36
N VAL A 21 -5.69 0.58 -2.18
CA VAL A 21 -6.32 0.46 -0.85
C VAL A 21 -5.63 -0.62 -0.02
N VAL A 22 -5.39 -1.82 -0.58
CA VAL A 22 -4.70 -2.91 0.15
C VAL A 22 -3.28 -2.48 0.55
N ALA A 23 -2.52 -1.87 -0.36
CA ALA A 23 -1.19 -1.36 -0.04
C ALA A 23 -1.24 -0.23 0.99
N GLY A 24 -2.22 0.67 0.90
CA GLY A 24 -2.46 1.72 1.89
C GLY A 24 -2.74 1.18 3.28
N VAL A 25 -3.58 0.15 3.37
CA VAL A 25 -3.92 -0.50 4.64
C VAL A 25 -2.73 -1.23 5.24
N VAL A 26 -2.02 -2.03 4.44
CA VAL A 26 -0.87 -2.81 4.91
C VAL A 26 0.32 -1.89 5.24
N GLY A 27 0.69 -1.01 4.32
CA GLY A 27 1.81 -0.09 4.49
C GLY A 27 1.54 0.96 5.56
N GLY A 28 0.37 1.59 5.54
CA GLY A 28 -0.04 2.58 6.54
C GLY A 28 -0.25 1.96 7.93
N GLY A 29 -0.79 0.74 8.00
CA GLY A 29 -0.91 0.00 9.27
C GLY A 29 0.45 -0.33 9.87
N ALA A 30 1.37 -0.87 9.05
CA ALA A 30 2.75 -1.15 9.48
C ALA A 30 3.48 0.15 9.91
N ALA A 31 3.37 1.22 9.12
CA ALA A 31 3.92 2.53 9.46
C ALA A 31 3.37 3.08 10.78
N ARG A 32 2.06 2.95 11.02
CA ARG A 32 1.43 3.41 12.26
C ARG A 32 1.90 2.60 13.47
N LEU A 33 2.02 1.28 13.33
CA LEU A 33 2.58 0.42 14.37
C LEU A 33 4.03 0.78 14.67
N LEU A 34 4.85 0.98 13.64
CA LEU A 34 6.24 1.41 13.80
C LEU A 34 6.35 2.78 14.48
N MET A 35 5.54 3.77 14.08
CA MET A 35 5.48 5.07 14.76
C MET A 35 5.11 4.92 16.23
N SER A 36 4.11 4.09 16.56
CA SER A 36 3.71 3.84 17.95
C SER A 36 4.82 3.15 18.76
N LEU A 37 5.58 2.23 18.16
CA LEU A 37 6.71 1.59 18.82
C LEU A 37 7.87 2.57 19.04
N ILE A 38 8.10 3.49 18.10
CA ILE A 38 9.11 4.55 18.23
C ILE A 38 8.75 5.51 19.37
N THR A 39 7.49 5.96 19.48
CA THR A 39 7.07 6.86 20.57
C THR A 39 7.16 6.20 21.95
N ILE A 40 6.74 4.93 22.06
CA ILE A 40 6.92 4.14 23.29
C ILE A 40 8.42 4.00 23.62
N ALA A 41 9.26 3.73 22.62
CA ALA A 41 10.71 3.66 22.80
C ALA A 41 11.32 5.00 23.22
N ALA A 42 10.78 6.12 22.74
CA ALA A 42 11.19 7.48 23.12
C ALA A 42 10.67 7.91 24.52
N ALA A 43 9.88 7.05 25.20
CA ALA A 43 9.22 7.37 26.47
C ALA A 43 8.23 8.55 26.40
N GLU A 44 7.69 8.83 25.22
CA GLU A 44 6.62 9.81 25.05
C GLU A 44 5.24 9.15 25.21
N GLU A 45 4.24 9.95 25.60
CA GLU A 45 2.85 9.51 25.61
C GLU A 45 2.39 9.18 24.19
N SER A 46 2.03 7.92 23.95
CA SER A 46 1.54 7.47 22.64
C SER A 46 0.20 8.11 22.32
N THR A 47 0.20 9.11 21.42
CA THR A 47 -1.00 9.75 20.87
C THR A 47 -1.64 8.89 19.77
N PHE A 48 -2.14 7.71 20.17
CA PHE A 48 -2.86 6.82 19.26
C PHE A 48 -4.27 7.35 19.00
N THR A 49 -4.43 8.18 17.97
CA THR A 49 -5.74 8.72 17.55
C THR A 49 -6.28 7.98 16.33
N LEU A 50 -7.59 7.73 16.33
CA LEU A 50 -8.30 7.12 15.18
C LEU A 50 -8.15 7.99 13.92
N VAL A 51 -8.27 9.31 14.08
CA VAL A 51 -8.13 10.29 13.00
C VAL A 51 -6.73 10.25 12.39
N GLY A 52 -5.68 10.23 13.22
CA GLY A 52 -4.30 10.13 12.75
C GLY A 52 -4.03 8.82 12.01
N THR A 53 -4.59 7.71 12.50
CA THR A 53 -4.47 6.41 11.83
C THR A 53 -5.15 6.41 10.46
N LEU A 54 -6.39 6.91 10.35
CA LEU A 54 -7.09 7.02 9.07
C LEU A 54 -6.35 7.93 8.08
N ALA A 55 -5.78 9.04 8.55
CA ALA A 55 -4.97 9.93 7.73
C ALA A 55 -3.72 9.21 7.16
N VAL A 56 -3.01 8.46 7.99
CA VAL A 56 -1.83 7.68 7.55
C VAL A 56 -2.21 6.63 6.50
N LEU A 57 -3.30 5.87 6.74
CA LEU A 57 -3.78 4.88 5.77
C LEU A 57 -4.14 5.51 4.42
N MET A 58 -4.81 6.67 4.44
CA MET A 58 -5.17 7.42 3.23
C MET A 58 -3.93 7.89 2.47
N VAL A 59 -2.95 8.49 3.16
CA VAL A 59 -1.71 8.95 2.53
C VAL A 59 -0.95 7.79 1.88
N PHE A 60 -0.78 6.67 2.60
CA PHE A 60 -0.14 5.48 2.06
C PHE A 60 -0.92 4.89 0.87
N GLY A 61 -2.25 4.95 0.90
CA GLY A 61 -3.10 4.54 -0.22
C GLY A 61 -2.89 5.41 -1.46
N VAL A 62 -2.86 6.74 -1.31
CA VAL A 62 -2.59 7.68 -2.42
C VAL A 62 -1.19 7.45 -2.99
N LEU A 63 -0.19 7.25 -2.14
CA LEU A 63 1.20 7.00 -2.56
C LEU A 63 1.37 5.66 -3.28
N ALA A 64 0.46 4.69 -3.06
CA ALA A 64 0.46 3.41 -3.75
C ALA A 64 -0.07 3.51 -5.20
N VAL A 65 -0.76 4.59 -5.57
CA VAL A 65 -1.42 4.75 -6.87
C VAL A 65 -0.47 4.59 -8.07
N PRO A 66 0.74 5.20 -8.10
CA PRO A 66 1.68 5.01 -9.22
C PRO A 66 2.10 3.55 -9.41
N ALA A 67 2.38 2.82 -8.32
CA ALA A 67 2.68 1.40 -8.38
C ALA A 67 1.47 0.56 -8.83
N ALA A 68 0.27 0.88 -8.34
CA ALA A 68 -0.96 0.19 -8.74
C ALA A 68 -1.29 0.41 -10.24
N LEU A 69 -1.11 1.63 -10.76
CA LEU A 69 -1.34 1.98 -12.17
C LEU A 69 -0.38 1.24 -13.12
N THR A 70 0.85 1.02 -12.67
CA THR A 70 1.89 0.34 -13.46
C THR A 70 1.84 -1.19 -13.30
N ALA A 71 0.89 -1.74 -12.56
CA ALA A 71 0.82 -3.16 -12.26
C ALA A 71 0.65 -4.05 -13.51
N THR A 72 -0.07 -3.56 -14.53
CA THR A 72 -0.33 -4.25 -15.80
C THR A 72 0.60 -3.79 -16.94
N ALA A 73 1.50 -2.86 -16.66
CA ALA A 73 2.45 -2.32 -17.64
C ALA A 73 3.63 -3.29 -17.92
N PRO A 74 4.39 -3.06 -19.02
CA PRO A 74 5.62 -3.79 -19.31
C PRO A 74 6.60 -3.75 -18.12
N THR A 75 7.46 -4.77 -18.01
CA THR A 75 8.33 -4.97 -16.85
C THR A 75 9.18 -3.75 -16.49
N VAL A 76 9.70 -3.01 -17.47
CA VAL A 76 10.49 -1.78 -17.25
C VAL A 76 9.65 -0.69 -16.57
N VAL A 77 8.45 -0.42 -17.08
CA VAL A 77 7.53 0.59 -16.53
C VAL A 77 7.05 0.19 -15.13
N ARG A 78 6.83 -1.11 -14.93
CA ARG A 78 6.45 -1.66 -13.63
C ARG A 78 7.53 -1.46 -12.57
N VAL A 79 8.79 -1.72 -12.93
CA VAL A 79 9.93 -1.47 -12.02
C VAL A 79 10.06 0.02 -11.72
N GLY A 80 9.92 0.88 -12.74
CA GLY A 80 9.90 2.33 -12.56
C GLY A 80 8.82 2.78 -11.57
N GLY A 81 7.59 2.31 -11.74
CA GLY A 81 6.48 2.63 -10.83
C GLY A 81 6.70 2.19 -9.38
N ARG A 82 7.40 1.06 -9.15
CA ARG A 82 7.77 0.62 -7.79
C ARG A 82 8.74 1.59 -7.12
N TRP A 83 9.79 1.97 -7.86
CA TRP A 83 10.81 2.88 -7.34
C TRP A 83 10.26 4.28 -7.12
N VAL A 84 9.41 4.77 -8.02
CA VAL A 84 8.70 6.05 -7.84
C VAL A 84 7.83 6.00 -6.58
N THR A 85 7.04 4.94 -6.38
CA THR A 85 6.25 4.79 -5.15
C THR A 85 7.14 4.70 -3.91
N ALA A 86 8.22 3.91 -3.94
CA ALA A 86 9.15 3.83 -2.81
C ALA A 86 9.83 5.18 -2.50
N LEU A 87 10.21 5.95 -3.53
CA LEU A 87 10.77 7.29 -3.37
C LEU A 87 9.75 8.25 -2.77
N LEU A 88 8.52 8.27 -3.27
CA LEU A 88 7.46 9.16 -2.77
C LEU A 88 7.07 8.80 -1.33
N THR A 89 6.92 7.52 -1.03
CA THR A 89 6.63 7.05 0.32
C THR A 89 7.79 7.33 1.26
N GLY A 90 9.03 7.05 0.86
CA GLY A 90 10.22 7.35 1.64
C GLY A 90 10.39 8.83 1.90
N PHE A 91 10.16 9.68 0.89
CA PHE A 91 10.21 11.13 1.03
C PHE A 91 9.14 11.65 1.99
N GLY A 92 7.88 11.23 1.81
CA GLY A 92 6.79 11.62 2.70
C GLY A 92 7.07 11.24 4.16
N VAL A 93 7.55 10.02 4.39
CA VAL A 93 7.94 9.54 5.72
C VAL A 93 9.12 10.33 6.28
N ALA A 94 10.14 10.63 5.47
CA ALA A 94 11.28 11.41 5.91
C ALA A 94 10.86 12.81 6.35
N THR A 95 9.98 13.47 5.58
CA THR A 95 9.50 14.83 5.92
C THR A 95 8.71 14.88 7.22
N THR A 96 7.94 13.84 7.56
CA THR A 96 7.25 13.76 8.85
C THR A 96 8.18 13.30 9.98
N GLY A 97 9.19 12.48 9.67
CA GLY A 97 10.20 12.06 10.64
C GLY A 97 11.10 13.21 11.10
N PHE A 98 11.39 14.20 10.24
CA PHE A 98 12.19 15.38 10.62
C PHE A 98 11.49 16.30 11.63
N SER A 99 10.15 16.37 11.65
CA SER A 99 9.43 17.14 12.67
C SER A 99 9.47 16.47 14.04
N ASP A 100 9.51 15.14 14.07
CA ASP A 100 9.55 14.34 15.31
C ASP A 100 10.99 14.02 15.76
N GLY A 101 11.98 14.21 14.88
CA GLY A 101 13.38 13.82 15.09
C GLY A 101 14.06 14.51 16.27
N ALA A 102 13.57 15.68 16.70
CA ALA A 102 14.05 16.36 17.89
C ALA A 102 13.85 15.52 19.17
N ALA A 103 12.74 14.77 19.27
CA ALA A 103 12.46 13.87 20.38
C ALA A 103 13.35 12.62 20.37
N ILE A 104 13.71 12.14 19.18
CA ILE A 104 14.54 10.94 18.99
C ILE A 104 16.01 11.21 19.38
N ILE A 105 16.53 12.41 19.13
CA ILE A 105 17.90 12.81 19.49
C ILE A 105 18.10 12.88 21.02
N LEU A 106 17.02 13.09 21.77
CA LEU A 106 17.04 13.15 23.24
C LEU A 106 16.87 11.77 23.91
N ALA A 107 16.71 10.69 23.14
CA ALA A 107 16.48 9.36 23.68
C ALA A 107 17.74 8.79 24.38
N PRO A 108 17.60 8.09 25.53
CA PRO A 108 18.74 7.49 26.23
C PRO A 108 19.51 6.48 25.35
N ASP A 109 20.85 6.46 25.43
CA ASP A 109 21.74 5.64 24.58
C ASP A 109 21.36 4.14 24.56
N SER A 110 20.83 3.61 25.66
CA SER A 110 20.33 2.22 25.76
C SER A 110 19.21 1.88 24.77
N ARG A 111 18.56 2.88 24.15
CA ARG A 111 17.42 2.73 23.23
C ARG A 111 17.77 3.02 21.77
N MET A 112 18.96 3.55 21.49
CA MET A 112 19.44 3.87 20.14
C MET A 112 19.41 2.66 19.19
N THR A 113 19.79 1.47 19.67
CA THR A 113 19.76 0.24 18.86
C THR A 113 18.33 -0.14 18.45
N LEU A 114 17.37 -0.01 19.37
CA LEU A 114 15.97 -0.33 19.09
C LEU A 114 15.36 0.67 18.10
N ILE A 115 15.67 1.96 18.26
CA ILE A 115 15.26 3.00 17.29
C ILE A 115 15.85 2.72 15.90
N ALA A 116 17.13 2.36 15.82
CA ALA A 116 17.78 2.02 14.55
C ALA A 116 17.10 0.82 13.85
N VAL A 117 16.77 -0.24 14.58
CA VAL A 117 16.05 -1.41 14.04
C VAL A 117 14.66 -1.01 13.52
N LEU A 118 13.93 -0.14 14.24
CA LEU A 118 12.62 0.36 13.81
C LEU A 118 12.71 1.21 12.53
N VAL A 119 13.75 2.05 12.42
CA VAL A 119 14.02 2.84 11.19
C VAL A 119 14.33 1.93 10.01
N VAL A 120 15.14 0.89 10.20
CA VAL A 120 15.40 -0.14 9.16
C VAL A 120 14.11 -0.85 8.77
N GLY A 121 13.26 -1.19 9.75
CA GLY A 121 11.93 -1.75 9.51
C GLY A 121 11.06 -0.82 8.65
N PHE A 122 11.11 0.48 8.89
CA PHE A 122 10.42 1.49 8.08
C PHE A 122 10.93 1.51 6.63
N GLY A 123 12.25 1.47 6.45
CA GLY A 123 12.86 1.36 5.12
C GLY A 123 12.39 0.11 4.35
N ALA A 124 12.27 -1.02 5.05
CA ALA A 124 11.73 -2.26 4.46
C ALA A 124 10.26 -2.11 4.05
N VAL A 125 9.42 -1.47 4.87
CA VAL A 125 8.02 -1.18 4.54
C VAL A 125 7.92 -0.29 3.29
N VAL A 126 8.72 0.78 3.22
CA VAL A 126 8.77 1.69 2.06
C VAL A 126 9.17 0.94 0.78
N ALA A 127 10.20 0.10 0.85
CA ALA A 127 10.64 -0.70 -0.30
C ALA A 127 9.61 -1.75 -0.73
N ALA A 128 8.89 -2.34 0.23
CA ALA A 128 7.85 -3.33 -0.02
C ALA A 128 6.53 -2.70 -0.54
N HIS A 129 6.26 -1.43 -0.24
CA HIS A 129 4.99 -0.75 -0.54
C HIS A 129 4.58 -0.86 -2.02
N GLY A 130 5.51 -0.56 -2.93
CA GLY A 130 5.28 -0.69 -4.37
C GLY A 130 5.12 -2.14 -4.84
N GLN A 131 5.73 -3.11 -4.15
CA GLN A 131 5.53 -4.53 -4.44
C GLN A 131 4.11 -4.99 -4.06
N ILE A 132 3.64 -4.58 -2.87
CA ILE A 132 2.33 -4.94 -2.33
C ILE A 132 1.22 -4.39 -3.22
N ALA A 133 1.32 -3.12 -3.63
CA ALA A 133 0.37 -2.48 -4.52
C ALA A 133 0.24 -3.24 -5.86
N GLN A 134 1.37 -3.57 -6.48
CA GLN A 134 1.38 -4.28 -7.75
C GLN A 134 0.88 -5.72 -7.63
N TYR A 135 1.25 -6.41 -6.55
CA TYR A 135 0.76 -7.76 -6.29
C TYR A 135 -0.75 -7.78 -6.11
N ALA A 136 -1.28 -6.90 -5.26
CA ALA A 136 -2.72 -6.80 -5.00
C ALA A 136 -3.50 -6.40 -6.26
N SER A 137 -3.05 -5.39 -7.01
CA SER A 137 -3.71 -4.99 -8.27
C SER A 137 -3.71 -6.10 -9.31
N ARG A 138 -2.63 -6.89 -9.43
CA ARG A 138 -2.58 -8.04 -10.35
C ARG A 138 -3.54 -9.14 -9.96
N ARG A 139 -3.60 -9.47 -8.67
CA ARG A 139 -4.47 -10.51 -8.14
C ARG A 139 -5.94 -10.15 -8.34
N LEU A 140 -6.33 -8.91 -8.01
CA LEU A 140 -7.68 -8.39 -8.23
C LEU A 140 -8.04 -8.32 -9.72
N ALA A 141 -7.08 -7.98 -10.58
CA ALA A 141 -7.28 -8.01 -12.03
C ALA A 141 -7.44 -9.45 -12.57
N GLY A 142 -6.78 -10.45 -11.97
CA GLY A 142 -6.84 -11.87 -12.33
C GLY A 142 -8.05 -12.63 -11.79
N ASP A 143 -8.49 -12.38 -10.55
CA ASP A 143 -9.63 -13.05 -9.91
C ASP A 143 -10.98 -12.64 -10.53
N ALA A 144 -11.06 -11.46 -11.15
CA ALA A 144 -12.24 -11.03 -11.91
C ALA A 144 -12.44 -11.80 -13.25
N THR A 145 -11.60 -12.79 -13.56
CA THR A 145 -11.68 -13.62 -14.78
C THR A 145 -12.43 -14.93 -14.58
N ARG A 146 -13.08 -15.15 -13.43
CA ARG A 146 -14.10 -16.19 -13.33
C ARG A 146 -15.40 -15.62 -13.89
N PRO A 147 -15.78 -15.88 -15.16
CA PRO A 147 -17.17 -15.70 -15.53
C PRO A 147 -17.97 -16.50 -14.51
N ALA A 148 -18.93 -15.85 -13.85
CA ALA A 148 -20.01 -16.56 -13.20
C ALA A 148 -20.52 -17.52 -14.26
N ALA A 149 -20.21 -18.82 -14.09
CA ALA A 149 -20.68 -19.84 -14.99
C ALA A 149 -22.19 -19.71 -14.96
N ALA A 150 -22.74 -19.20 -16.07
CA ALA A 150 -24.15 -19.22 -16.30
C ALA A 150 -24.56 -20.69 -16.16
N THR A 151 -25.30 -20.99 -15.10
CA THR A 151 -26.15 -22.16 -15.02
C THR A 151 -27.21 -21.99 -16.11
N THR A 152 -26.85 -22.28 -17.35
CA THR A 152 -27.75 -22.31 -18.50
C THR A 152 -27.51 -23.60 -19.28
N GLY A 153 -28.30 -24.63 -18.95
CA GLY A 153 -28.64 -25.77 -19.81
C GLY A 153 -27.51 -26.76 -20.09
N PRO A 154 -27.83 -28.03 -20.33
CA PRO A 154 -28.76 -28.36 -21.40
C PRO A 154 -30.10 -28.93 -20.90
N GLU A 155 -31.18 -28.29 -21.32
CA GLU A 155 -32.47 -28.97 -21.52
C GLU A 155 -32.50 -29.40 -23.01
N PRO A 156 -32.33 -30.70 -23.32
CA PRO A 156 -32.73 -31.22 -24.62
C PRO A 156 -34.19 -31.70 -24.55
N ALA A 157 -34.91 -31.24 -25.56
CA ALA A 157 -36.33 -31.36 -25.80
C ALA A 157 -36.88 -32.80 -25.82
N LEU A 158 -38.17 -32.87 -25.50
CA LEU A 158 -39.13 -33.89 -25.92
C LEU A 158 -38.88 -34.34 -27.37
N ALA A 159 -38.73 -35.66 -27.55
CA ALA A 159 -39.08 -36.39 -28.77
C ALA A 159 -39.63 -37.76 -28.36
#